data_AF-A0A7S2LCM0-F1
#
_entry.id   AF-A0A7S2LCM0-F1
#
_cell.length_a   1.000
_cell.length_b   1.000
_cell.length_c   1.000
_cell.angle_alpha   90.00
_cell.angle_beta   90.00
_cell.angle_gamma   90.00
#
_symmetry.space_group_name_H-M   'P 1'
#
loop_
_entity.id
_entity.type
_entity.pdbx_description
1 polymer ?
#
loop_
_entity_poly.entity_id
_entity_poly.type
_entity_poly.pdbx_seq_one_letter_code
_entity_poly.pdbx_strand_id
1 'polypeptide(L)'
;KIELVPAVAACFLAFLDFIYYPFVAYSGKTDIKLSISNAVPLRVLSNYFGVLALHKLVNKFINADLSSKTCIEYLRNAEACGDVRLISDATEACAKFFYST
;
A
#
# COMPACT_ATOMS: atom_id res chain seq x y z
N LYS A 1 -5.48 23.16 2.76
CA LYS A 1 -6.03 22.07 3.61
C LYS A 1 -5.67 20.75 2.94
N ILE A 2 -5.08 19.81 3.66
CA ILE A 2 -4.80 18.48 3.11
C ILE A 2 -6.07 17.66 3.31
N GLU A 3 -6.66 17.16 2.23
CA GLU A 3 -7.82 16.28 2.30
C GLU A 3 -7.37 14.88 1.88
N LEU A 4 -7.28 13.99 2.86
CA LEU A 4 -7.02 12.58 2.63
C LEU A 4 -8.34 11.89 2.30
N VAL A 5 -8.33 11.06 1.26
CA VAL A 5 -9.45 10.15 0.98
C VAL A 5 -9.69 9.22 2.18
N PRO A 6 -10.95 8.83 2.49
CA PRO A 6 -11.27 8.11 3.73
C PRO A 6 -10.42 6.85 3.97
N ALA A 7 -10.13 6.06 2.93
CA ALA A 7 -9.28 4.87 3.04
C ALA A 7 -7.84 5.19 3.47
N VAL A 8 -7.30 6.31 2.96
CA VAL A 8 -5.97 6.83 3.31
C VAL A 8 -5.97 7.34 4.74
N ALA A 9 -7.00 8.10 5.13
CA ALA A 9 -7.16 8.60 6.51
C ALA A 9 -7.29 7.46 7.53
N ALA A 10 -8.00 6.38 7.19
CA ALA A 10 -8.16 5.21 8.06
C ALA A 10 -6.83 4.50 8.38
N CYS A 11 -5.83 4.59 7.50
CA CYS A 11 -4.51 4.00 7.71
C CYS A 11 -3.52 4.97 8.38
N PHE A 12 -3.94 6.19 8.73
CA PHE A 12 -3.05 7.20 9.29
C PHE A 12 -2.48 6.78 10.65
N LEU A 13 -3.26 6.16 11.52
CA LEU A 13 -2.77 5.66 12.81
C LEU A 13 -1.69 4.59 12.63
N ALA A 14 -1.91 3.59 11.76
CA ALA A 14 -0.91 2.57 11.47
C ALA A 14 0.39 3.18 10.88
N PHE A 15 0.26 4.21 10.05
CA PHE A 15 1.40 4.98 9.55
C PHE A 15 2.16 5.70 10.67
N LEU A 16 1.46 6.33 11.62
CA LEU A 16 2.08 6.97 12.78
C LEU A 16 2.77 5.94 13.70
N ASP A 17 2.14 4.78 13.91
CA ASP A 17 2.73 3.69 14.69
C ASP A 17 4.09 3.27 14.09
N PHE A 18 4.19 3.19 12.76
CA PHE A 18 5.47 2.90 12.11
C PHE A 18 6.54 3.98 12.33
N ILE A 19 6.17 5.26 12.28
CA ILE A 19 7.13 6.36 12.44
C ILE A 19 7.61 6.50 13.88
N TYR A 20 6.68 6.44 14.84
CA TYR A 20 6.96 6.78 16.23
C TYR A 20 7.34 5.55 17.08
N TYR A 21 6.93 4.36 16.66
CA TYR A 21 7.27 3.12 17.33
C TYR A 21 8.15 2.19 16.50
N PRO A 22 9.26 2.63 15.87
CA PRO A 22 10.17 1.68 15.22
C PRO A 22 10.93 0.81 16.26
N PHE A 23 10.97 1.23 17.53
CA PHE A 23 11.89 0.72 18.57
C PHE A 23 11.25 0.30 19.91
N VAL A 24 9.94 0.10 20.00
CA VAL A 24 9.37 -0.65 21.17
C VAL A 24 9.59 -2.14 20.93
N ALA A 25 10.88 -2.46 20.92
CA ALA A 25 11.53 -3.72 20.69
C ALA A 25 11.92 -4.35 22.02
N TYR A 26 10.94 -4.56 22.90
CA TYR A 26 11.04 -5.58 23.95
C TYR A 26 10.23 -6.85 23.61
N SER A 27 9.60 -6.90 22.43
CA SER A 27 8.91 -8.10 21.92
C SER A 27 9.12 -8.38 20.42
N GLY A 28 9.99 -7.63 19.72
CA GLY A 28 10.49 -8.03 18.40
C GLY A 28 9.50 -7.99 17.23
N LYS A 29 8.38 -7.26 17.33
CA LYS A 29 7.44 -7.06 16.20
C LYS A 29 6.84 -5.66 16.18
N THR A 30 7.47 -4.77 15.43
CA THR A 30 6.76 -3.64 14.79
C THR A 30 6.39 -4.05 13.37
N ASP A 31 5.74 -5.22 13.27
CA ASP A 31 5.18 -5.70 12.02
C ASP A 31 3.87 -4.94 11.81
N ILE A 32 3.89 -3.84 11.05
CA ILE A 32 2.66 -3.43 10.37
C ILE A 32 2.14 -4.67 9.65
N LYS A 33 0.96 -5.14 10.05
CA LYS A 33 0.31 -6.26 9.39
C LYS A 33 -0.22 -5.78 8.04
N LEU A 34 0.59 -5.94 7.01
CA LEU A 34 0.21 -5.61 5.65
C LEU A 34 -0.86 -6.57 5.14
N SER A 35 -1.83 -6.01 4.42
CA SER A 35 -2.91 -6.71 3.76
C SER A 35 -3.35 -5.88 2.56
N ILE A 36 -4.11 -6.49 1.65
CA ILE A 36 -4.57 -5.81 0.44
C ILE A 36 -5.40 -4.55 0.73
N SER A 37 -6.10 -4.51 1.88
CA SER A 37 -6.96 -3.39 2.28
C SER A 37 -6.18 -2.18 2.82
N ASN A 38 -4.95 -2.37 3.30
CA ASN A 38 -4.14 -1.29 3.88
C ASN A 38 -2.87 -0.96 3.09
N ALA A 39 -2.42 -1.86 2.21
CA ALA A 39 -1.18 -1.69 1.47
C ALA A 39 -1.22 -0.41 0.61
N VAL A 40 -2.27 -0.20 -0.18
CA VAL A 40 -2.34 0.98 -1.06
C VAL A 40 -2.45 2.30 -0.27
N PRO A 41 -3.36 2.44 0.73
CA PRO A 41 -3.36 3.59 1.63
C PRO A 41 -2.00 3.90 2.27
N LEU A 42 -1.31 2.89 2.80
CA LEU A 42 0.00 3.04 3.43
C LEU A 42 1.09 3.42 2.42
N ARG A 43 1.01 2.93 1.18
CA ARG A 43 1.89 3.35 0.08
C ARG A 43 1.73 4.84 -0.22
N VAL A 44 0.48 5.32 -0.29
CA VAL A 44 0.16 6.74 -0.52
C VAL A 44 0.66 7.61 0.62
N LEU A 45 0.35 7.25 1.88
CA LEU A 45 0.82 7.99 3.06
C LEU A 45 2.35 8.06 3.11
N SER A 46 3.02 6.92 2.94
CA SER A 46 4.48 6.86 2.99
C SER A 46 5.15 7.65 1.87
N ASN A 47 4.55 7.68 0.67
CA ASN A 47 5.03 8.53 -0.42
C ASN A 47 4.79 10.01 -0.12
N TYR A 48 3.60 10.37 0.35
CA TYR A 48 3.20 11.75 0.63
C TYR A 48 4.08 12.39 1.72
N PHE A 49 4.33 11.68 2.81
CA PHE A 49 5.12 12.16 3.94
C PHE A 49 6.62 11.82 3.84
N GLY A 50 7.07 11.18 2.75
CA GLY A 50 8.50 10.90 2.53
C GLY A 50 9.09 9.79 3.41
N VAL A 51 8.28 8.84 3.90
CA VAL A 51 8.74 7.72 4.75
C VAL A 51 9.21 6.56 3.87
N LEU A 52 10.45 6.67 3.36
CA LEU A 52 11.02 5.76 2.37
C LEU A 52 11.05 4.29 2.83
N ALA A 53 11.32 4.02 4.11
CA ALA A 53 11.38 2.66 4.64
C ALA A 53 10.03 1.95 4.52
N LEU A 54 8.94 2.61 4.93
CA LEU A 54 7.59 2.09 4.79
C LEU A 54 7.18 1.96 3.33
N HIS A 55 7.52 2.96 2.50
CA HIS A 55 7.19 2.92 1.07
C HIS A 55 7.83 1.71 0.37
N LYS A 56 9.11 1.42 0.68
CA LYS A 56 9.82 0.24 0.18
C LYS A 56 9.20 -1.06 0.69
N LEU A 57 8.88 -1.13 1.98
CA LEU A 57 8.25 -2.31 2.60
C LEU A 57 6.91 -2.65 1.92
N VAL A 58 6.06 -1.65 1.76
CA VAL A 58 4.74 -1.79 1.15
C VAL A 58 4.86 -2.16 -0.33
N ASN A 59 5.75 -1.52 -1.09
CA ASN A 59 5.97 -1.89 -2.50
C ASN A 59 6.45 -3.34 -2.64
N LYS A 60 7.34 -3.80 -1.76
CA LYS A 60 7.78 -5.20 -1.75
C LYS A 60 6.60 -6.15 -1.52
N PHE A 61 5.70 -5.82 -0.58
CA PHE A 61 4.50 -6.60 -0.31
C PHE A 61 3.57 -6.64 -1.54
N ILE A 62 3.23 -5.47 -2.09
CA ILE A 62 2.34 -5.38 -3.27
C ILE A 62 2.91 -6.18 -4.43
N ASN A 63 4.19 -6.01 -4.76
CA ASN A 63 4.81 -6.72 -5.88
C ASN A 63 4.86 -8.24 -5.68
N ALA A 64 4.98 -8.72 -4.44
CA ALA A 64 4.95 -10.14 -4.12
C ALA A 64 3.53 -10.73 -4.17
N ASP A 65 2.52 -9.91 -3.85
CA ASP A 65 1.12 -10.33 -3.78
C ASP A 65 0.37 -10.10 -5.10
N LEU A 66 0.92 -9.31 -6.03
CA LEU A 66 0.30 -8.97 -7.32
C LEU A 66 0.19 -10.22 -8.22
N SER A 67 -1.01 -10.77 -8.29
CA SER A 67 -1.34 -12.01 -9.01
C SER A 67 -2.67 -11.87 -9.74
N SER A 68 -3.03 -12.87 -10.56
CA SER A 68 -4.34 -12.90 -11.23
C SER A 68 -5.54 -12.83 -10.27
N LYS A 69 -5.36 -13.22 -8.99
CA LYS A 69 -6.42 -13.18 -7.97
C LYS A 69 -6.56 -11.82 -7.29
N THR A 70 -5.47 -11.05 -7.20
CA THR A 70 -5.39 -9.82 -6.38
C THR A 70 -5.26 -8.56 -7.23
N CYS A 71 -4.86 -8.67 -8.50
CA CYS A 71 -4.59 -7.53 -9.38
C CYS A 71 -5.78 -6.57 -9.54
N ILE A 72 -7.00 -7.09 -9.69
CA ILE A 72 -8.23 -6.26 -9.79
C ILE A 72 -8.45 -5.46 -8.50
N GLU A 73 -8.24 -6.10 -7.35
CA GLU A 73 -8.44 -5.42 -6.06
C GLU A 73 -7.37 -4.34 -5.82
N TYR A 74 -6.11 -4.60 -6.19
CA TYR A 74 -5.07 -3.57 -6.18
C TYR A 74 -5.38 -2.41 -7.10
N LEU A 75 -5.87 -2.66 -8.32
CA LEU A 75 -6.26 -1.62 -9.27
C LEU A 75 -7.37 -0.74 -8.67
N ARG A 76 -8.45 -1.37 -8.17
CA ARG A 76 -9.56 -0.66 -7.53
C ARG A 76 -9.10 0.20 -6.35
N ASN A 77 -8.24 -0.36 -5.49
CA ASN A 77 -7.72 0.36 -4.33
C ASN A 77 -6.79 1.51 -4.74
N ALA A 78 -6.01 1.34 -5.80
CA ALA A 78 -5.13 2.37 -6.38
C ALA A 78 -5.93 3.53 -6.97
N GLU A 79 -7.00 3.25 -7.71
CA GLU A 79 -7.94 4.26 -8.22
C GLU A 79 -8.59 5.04 -7.07
N ALA A 80 -9.11 4.33 -6.06
CA ALA A 80 -9.77 4.95 -4.90
C ALA A 80 -8.82 5.84 -4.07
N CYS A 81 -7.52 5.50 -4.05
CA CYS A 81 -6.51 6.26 -3.31
C CYS A 81 -5.74 7.28 -4.17
N GLY A 82 -5.95 7.29 -5.49
CA GLY A 82 -5.24 8.17 -6.42
C GLY A 82 -3.76 7.82 -6.64
N ASP A 83 -3.35 6.56 -6.44
CA ASP A 83 -1.95 6.12 -6.67
C ASP A 83 -1.71 5.85 -8.16
N VAL A 84 -1.49 6.91 -8.93
CA VAL A 84 -1.35 6.85 -10.41
C VAL A 84 -0.28 5.84 -10.87
N ARG A 85 0.81 5.69 -10.11
CA ARG A 85 1.86 4.72 -10.45
C ARG A 85 1.35 3.30 -10.28
N LEU A 86 0.70 2.99 -9.16
CA LEU A 86 0.14 1.65 -8.94
C LEU A 86 -1.01 1.35 -9.90
N ILE A 87 -1.80 2.35 -10.30
CA ILE A 87 -2.83 2.19 -11.34
C ILE A 87 -2.19 1.67 -12.63
N SER A 88 -1.10 2.29 -13.08
CA SER A 88 -0.36 1.84 -14.26
C SER A 88 0.14 0.40 -14.12
N ASP A 89 0.86 0.11 -13.03
CA ASP A 89 1.46 -1.20 -12.78
C ASP A 89 0.39 -2.31 -12.69
N ALA A 90 -0.71 -2.04 -11.96
CA ALA A 90 -1.80 -2.99 -11.77
C ALA A 90 -2.63 -3.18 -13.06
N THR A 91 -2.78 -2.14 -13.88
CA THR A 91 -3.45 -2.25 -15.20
C THR A 91 -2.65 -3.16 -16.12
N GLU A 92 -1.34 -2.97 -16.21
CA GLU A 92 -0.46 -3.84 -17.01
C GLU A 92 -0.52 -5.29 -16.51
N ALA A 93 -0.48 -5.49 -15.19
CA ALA A 93 -0.61 -6.81 -14.60
C ALA A 93 -1.96 -7.46 -14.92
N CYS A 94 -3.07 -6.73 -14.78
CA CYS A 94 -4.41 -7.21 -15.16
C CYS A 94 -4.44 -7.60 -16.64
N ALA A 95 -3.98 -6.73 -17.53
CA ALA A 95 -3.94 -7.02 -18.97
C ALA A 95 -3.17 -8.31 -19.24
N LYS A 96 -1.98 -8.47 -18.65
CA LYS A 96 -1.17 -9.68 -18.80
C LYS A 96 -1.89 -10.95 -18.33
N PHE A 97 -2.58 -10.90 -17.19
CA PHE A 97 -3.26 -12.07 -16.64
C PHE A 97 -4.54 -12.44 -17.38
N PHE A 98 -5.31 -11.47 -17.89
CA PHE A 98 -6.60 -11.73 -18.52
C PHE A 98 -6.55 -11.86 -20.05
N TYR A 99 -5.53 -11.30 -20.72
CA TYR A 99 -5.33 -11.52 -22.17
C TYR A 99 -4.52 -12.78 -22.50
N SER A 100 -3.78 -13.37 -21.55
CA SER A 100 -3.02 -14.60 -21.79
C SER A 100 -3.79 -15.89 -21.46
N THR A 101 -5.10 -15.80 -21.22
CA THR A 101 -5.98 -16.94 -20.95
C THR A 101 -6.93 -17.13 -22.12
#